data_AF-A0A1E7KIJ2-F1
#
_entry.id   AF-A0A1E7KIJ2-F1
#
_cell.length_a   1.000
_cell.length_b   1.000
_cell.length_c   1.000
_cell.angle_alpha   90.00
_cell.angle_beta   90.00
_cell.angle_gamma   90.00
#
_symmetry.space_group_name_H-M   'P 1'
#
loop_
_entity.id
_entity.type
_entity.pdbx_description
1 polymer ?
#
loop_
_entity_poly.entity_id
_entity_poly.type
_entity_poly.pdbx_seq_one_letter_code
_entity_poly.pdbx_strand_id
1 'polypeptide(L)'
;MRLRVELVVEIADSASLAEQAREQLAADSRLPAGERAHAVAAVSEDPAEALAYLVEPFDLVKGFPGVELAQASWGGERVDQDESEEWDE
;
A
#
# COMPACT_ATOMS: atom_id res chain seq x y z
N MET A 1 -17.41 15.48 -2.75
CA MET A 1 -17.25 14.53 -3.88
C MET A 1 -16.56 13.28 -3.34
N ARG A 2 -16.85 12.09 -3.86
CA ARG A 2 -16.20 10.84 -3.43
C ARG A 2 -15.74 10.07 -4.67
N LEU A 3 -14.46 9.73 -4.71
CA LEU A 3 -13.88 8.79 -5.67
C LEU A 3 -13.77 7.41 -5.00
N ARG A 4 -14.07 6.34 -5.73
CA ARG A 4 -13.79 4.95 -5.33
C ARG A 4 -12.73 4.41 -6.29
N VAL A 5 -11.71 3.76 -5.75
CA VAL A 5 -10.58 3.18 -6.49
C VAL A 5 -10.51 1.70 -6.13
N GLU A 6 -10.26 0.87 -7.14
CA GLU A 6 -9.88 -0.54 -7.04
C GLU A 6 -8.58 -0.67 -7.82
N LEU A 7 -7.56 -1.28 -7.20
CA LEU A 7 -6.23 -1.40 -7.78
C LEU A 7 -5.76 -2.83 -7.62
N VAL A 8 -5.53 -3.51 -8.73
CA VAL A 8 -4.97 -4.85 -8.79
C VAL A 8 -3.60 -4.76 -9.43
N VAL A 9 -2.61 -5.39 -8.80
CA VAL A 9 -1.21 -5.35 -9.24
C VAL A 9 -0.60 -6.74 -9.18
N GLU A 10 0.18 -7.09 -10.21
CA GLU A 10 1.01 -8.28 -10.18
C GLU A 10 2.37 -7.93 -9.55
N ILE A 11 2.73 -8.65 -8.49
CA ILE A 11 4.01 -8.47 -7.79
C ILE A 11 4.92 -9.65 -8.13
N ALA A 12 5.87 -9.43 -9.04
CA ALA A 12 6.81 -10.46 -9.46
C ALA A 12 7.77 -10.92 -8.33
N ASP A 13 8.19 -10.01 -7.45
CA ASP A 13 9.05 -10.29 -6.30
C ASP A 13 8.49 -9.65 -5.03
N SER A 14 7.68 -10.43 -4.32
CA SER A 14 7.05 -10.00 -3.08
C SER A 14 8.04 -9.89 -1.90
N ALA A 15 9.17 -10.59 -1.96
CA ALA A 15 10.21 -10.50 -0.94
C ALA A 15 10.97 -9.17 -1.03
N SER A 16 11.31 -8.74 -2.25
CA SER A 16 11.91 -7.43 -2.49
C SER A 16 10.96 -6.29 -2.08
N LEU A 17 9.66 -6.45 -2.32
CA LEU A 17 8.66 -5.45 -1.89
C LEU A 17 8.60 -5.34 -0.35
N ALA A 18 8.58 -6.47 0.35
CA ALA A 18 8.60 -6.49 1.81
C ALA A 18 9.87 -5.85 2.37
N GLU A 19 11.03 -6.10 1.76
CA GLU A 19 12.28 -5.48 2.19
C GLU A 19 12.28 -3.96 2.01
N GLN A 20 11.81 -3.47 0.85
CA GLN A 20 11.64 -2.04 0.62
C GLN A 20 10.72 -1.38 1.66
N ALA A 21 9.61 -2.05 2.01
CA ALA A 21 8.71 -1.55 3.05
C ALA A 21 9.39 -1.49 4.42
N ARG A 22 10.21 -2.49 4.78
CA ARG A 22 11.00 -2.46 6.03
C ARG A 22 12.01 -1.32 6.06
N GLU A 23 12.72 -1.09 4.96
CA GLU A 23 13.68 0.02 4.85
C GLU A 23 13.00 1.37 5.06
N GLN A 24 11.84 1.59 4.43
CA GLN A 24 11.07 2.82 4.65
C GLN A 24 10.51 2.93 6.08
N LEU A 25 9.97 1.85 6.64
CA LEU A 25 9.50 1.83 8.04
C LEU A 25 10.63 2.16 9.03
N ALA A 26 11.84 1.67 8.77
CA ALA A 26 13.01 1.98 9.59
C ALA A 26 13.38 3.47 9.49
N ALA A 27 13.23 4.09 8.32
CA ALA A 27 13.50 5.50 8.08
C ALA A 27 12.37 6.46 8.54
N ASP A 28 11.14 5.97 8.76
CA ASP A 28 10.01 6.85 9.08
C ASP A 28 10.07 7.39 10.52
N SER A 29 10.57 8.60 10.69
CA SER A 29 10.68 9.25 12.00
C SER A 29 9.34 9.67 12.61
N ARG A 30 8.24 9.61 11.84
CA ARG A 30 6.90 10.01 12.30
C ARG A 30 6.19 8.89 13.05
N LEU A 31 6.61 7.63 12.85
CA LEU A 31 6.04 6.45 13.48
C LEU A 31 6.65 6.21 14.88
N PRO A 32 5.83 6.17 15.96
CA PRO A 32 6.28 5.74 17.27
C PRO A 32 6.92 4.35 17.24
N ALA A 33 7.91 4.09 18.12
CA ALA A 33 8.68 2.84 18.08
C ALA A 33 7.83 1.57 18.24
N GLY A 34 6.80 1.60 19.09
CA GLY A 34 5.87 0.46 19.25
C GLY A 34 5.03 0.18 18.01
N GLU A 35 4.52 1.23 17.36
CA GLU A 35 3.77 1.12 16.11
C GLU A 35 4.66 0.66 14.96
N ARG A 36 5.90 1.15 14.90
CA ARG A 36 6.89 0.72 13.92
C ARG A 36 7.21 -0.77 14.04
N ALA A 37 7.41 -1.28 15.26
CA ALA A 37 7.67 -2.70 15.47
C ALA A 37 6.50 -3.58 14.99
N HIS A 38 5.27 -3.14 15.25
CA HIS A 38 4.07 -3.82 14.76
C HIS A 38 3.98 -3.78 13.22
N ALA A 39 4.21 -2.62 12.61
CA ALA A 39 4.20 -2.49 11.15
C ALA A 39 5.29 -3.34 10.49
N VAL A 40 6.50 -3.38 11.06
CA VAL A 40 7.59 -4.25 10.57
C VAL A 40 7.21 -5.73 10.63
N ALA A 41 6.54 -6.16 11.70
CA ALA A 41 6.02 -7.53 11.78
C ALA A 41 4.97 -7.79 10.69
N ALA A 42 3.99 -6.90 10.52
CA ALA A 42 2.92 -7.03 9.53
C ALA A 42 3.46 -7.17 8.09
N VAL A 43 4.34 -6.26 7.65
CA VAL A 43 4.95 -6.33 6.30
C VAL A 43 5.86 -7.55 6.11
N SER A 44 6.28 -8.18 7.20
CA SER A 44 7.07 -9.41 7.16
C SER A 44 6.24 -10.67 7.00
N GLU A 45 4.99 -10.64 7.48
CA GLU A 45 4.06 -11.75 7.42
C GLU A 45 3.24 -11.71 6.11
N ASP A 46 2.96 -10.50 5.60
CA ASP A 46 2.15 -10.30 4.40
C ASP A 46 2.71 -9.21 3.46
N PRO A 47 3.09 -9.54 2.21
CA PRO A 47 3.42 -8.57 1.17
C PRO A 47 2.27 -7.61 0.82
N ALA A 48 1.02 -7.97 1.07
CA ALA A 48 -0.10 -7.04 0.90
C ALA A 48 0.00 -5.86 1.88
N GLU A 49 0.48 -6.09 3.10
CA GLU A 49 0.77 -5.03 4.08
C GLU A 49 1.95 -4.17 3.63
N ALA A 50 2.96 -4.77 3.00
CA ALA A 50 4.07 -4.03 2.39
C ALA A 50 3.57 -3.07 1.31
N LEU A 51 2.66 -3.53 0.44
CA LEU A 51 2.03 -2.68 -0.57
C LEU A 51 1.18 -1.57 0.07
N ALA A 52 0.36 -1.91 1.06
CA ALA A 52 -0.48 -0.94 1.77
C ALA A 52 0.34 0.18 2.43
N TYR A 53 1.51 -0.16 2.97
CA TYR A 53 2.44 0.80 3.56
C TYR A 53 3.15 1.69 2.52
N LEU A 54 3.52 1.11 1.37
CA LEU A 54 4.26 1.83 0.32
C LEU A 54 3.39 2.73 -0.57
N VAL A 55 2.10 2.42 -0.67
CA VAL A 55 1.16 3.19 -1.50
C VAL A 55 0.59 4.37 -0.72
N GLU A 56 0.71 5.56 -1.30
CA GLU A 56 0.04 6.78 -0.85
C GLU A 56 -1.05 7.16 -1.87
N PRO A 57 -2.33 6.78 -1.68
CA PRO A 57 -3.38 7.03 -2.66
C PRO A 57 -3.64 8.51 -2.93
N PHE A 58 -3.28 9.40 -2.01
CA PHE A 58 -3.40 10.84 -2.26
C PHE A 58 -2.53 11.30 -3.44
N ASP A 59 -1.45 10.58 -3.74
CA ASP A 59 -0.57 10.87 -4.87
C ASP A 59 -1.29 10.81 -6.22
N LEU A 60 -2.42 10.08 -6.31
CA LEU A 60 -3.25 10.00 -7.52
C LEU A 60 -4.00 11.30 -7.83
N VAL A 61 -4.30 12.12 -6.81
CA VAL A 61 -5.18 13.29 -6.95
C VAL A 61 -4.53 14.62 -6.56
N LYS A 62 -3.38 14.59 -5.86
CA LYS A 62 -2.70 15.80 -5.36
C LYS A 62 -2.31 16.81 -6.45
N GLY A 63 -2.26 16.41 -7.72
CA GLY A 63 -1.92 17.28 -8.85
C GLY A 63 -3.07 18.12 -9.40
N PHE A 64 -4.33 17.87 -9.00
CA PHE A 64 -5.48 18.57 -9.56
C PHE A 64 -5.74 19.92 -8.86
N PRO A 65 -6.07 21.00 -9.60
CA PRO A 65 -6.35 22.31 -9.00
C PRO A 65 -7.50 22.27 -7.99
N GLY A 66 -7.25 22.81 -6.79
CA GLY A 66 -8.26 22.92 -5.74
C GLY A 66 -8.58 21.61 -4.99
N VAL A 67 -7.77 20.56 -5.16
CA VAL A 67 -7.93 19.31 -4.41
C VAL A 67 -7.22 19.42 -3.06
N GLU A 68 -7.99 19.26 -1.99
CA GLU A 68 -7.50 19.07 -0.62
C GLU A 68 -7.99 17.70 -0.12
N LEU A 69 -7.10 16.96 0.56
CA LEU A 69 -7.46 15.66 1.12
C LEU A 69 -8.33 15.83 2.36
N ALA A 70 -9.59 15.42 2.29
CA ALA A 70 -10.46 15.35 3.46
C ALA A 70 -10.30 14.03 4.23
N GLN A 71 -10.28 12.90 3.50
CA GLN A 71 -10.14 11.56 4.05
C GLN A 71 -9.67 10.60 2.96
N ALA A 72 -8.81 9.65 3.31
CA ALA A 72 -8.47 8.48 2.50
C ALA A 72 -8.43 7.24 3.40
N SER A 73 -8.83 6.09 2.86
CA SER A 73 -8.74 4.79 3.54
C SER A 73 -8.49 3.75 2.45
N TRP A 74 -7.51 2.89 2.71
CA TRP A 74 -7.10 1.81 1.84
C TRP A 74 -6.46 0.71 2.70
N GLY A 75 -6.24 -0.45 2.09
CA GLY A 75 -5.52 -1.58 2.64
C GLY A 75 -5.01 -2.44 1.49
N GLY A 76 -4.21 -3.44 1.81
CA GLY A 76 -3.78 -4.46 0.87
C GLY A 76 -4.48 -5.78 1.18
N GLU A 77 -4.78 -6.54 0.15
CA GLU A 77 -5.16 -7.95 0.28
C GLU A 77 -4.48 -8.77 -0.82
N ARG A 78 -4.31 -10.06 -0.57
CA ARG A 78 -3.94 -11.01 -1.62
C ARG A 78 -5.23 -11.50 -2.26
N VAL A 79 -5.33 -11.36 -3.57
CA VAL A 79 -6.43 -11.92 -4.37
C VAL A 79 -5.89 -13.17 -5.09
N ASP A 80 -6.64 -14.26 -5.09
CA ASP A 80 -6.27 -15.47 -5.82
C ASP A 80 -6.26 -15.18 -7.33
N GLN A 81 -5.26 -15.71 -8.05
CA GLN A 81 -5.12 -15.51 -9.50
C GLN A 81 -6.32 -16.00 -10.32
N ASP A 82 -7.16 -16.88 -9.76
CA ASP A 82 -8.38 -17.39 -10.40
C ASP A 82 -9.58 -16.44 -10.19
N GLU A 83 -9.53 -15.59 -9.15
CA GLU A 83 -10.54 -14.55 -8.87
C GLU A 83 -10.19 -13.20 -9.50
N SER A 84 -8.93 -12.98 -9.88
CA SER A 84 -8.59 -11.95 -10.85
C SER A 84 -9.11 -12.41 -12.21
N GLU A 85 -10.28 -11.91 -12.62
CA GLU A 85 -10.71 -11.97 -14.02
C GLU A 85 -9.47 -11.69 -14.88
N GLU A 86 -9.09 -12.60 -15.79
CA GLU A 86 -7.98 -12.37 -16.73
C GLU A 86 -8.17 -10.94 -17.26
N TRP A 87 -7.30 -10.03 -16.82
CA TRP A 87 -7.44 -8.62 -17.17
C TRP A 87 -7.10 -8.55 -18.66
N ASP A 88 -8.12 -8.69 -19.50
CA ASP A 88 -7.99 -8.70 -20.97
C ASP A 88 -7.10 -7.52 -21.40
N GLU A 89 -6.06 -7.86 -22.16
CA GLU A 89 -4.95 -7.00 -22.63
C GLU A 89 -5.38 -5.72 -23.38
#